data_AF-A0A920QNQ5-F1
#
_entry.id   AF-A0A920QNQ5-F1
#
_cell.length_a   1.000
_cell.length_b   1.000
_cell.length_c   1.000
_cell.angle_alpha   90.00
_cell.angle_beta   90.00
_cell.angle_gamma   90.00
#
_symmetry.space_group_name_H-M   'P 1'
#
loop_
_entity.id
_entity.type
_entity.pdbx_description
1 polymer ?
#
loop_
_entity_poly.entity_id
_entity_poly.type
_entity_poly.pdbx_seq_one_letter_code
_entity_poly.pdbx_strand_id
1 'polypeptide(L)'
;MGGGANLTCLAALKNGAGLARDVYPTNFFTAPPPGQAPEIMTVTPHNAPEFFTEEHAEFVEQLAESREAVVLGWGLGVHSQTAGFVQQLTKHLEGPF
;
A
#
# COMPACT_ATOMS: atom_id res chain seq x y z
N MET A 1 -2.60 -11.67 2.52
CA MET A 1 -3.98 -11.17 2.62
C MET A 1 -4.12 -9.92 1.74
N GLY A 2 -4.39 -10.06 0.44
CA GLY A 2 -4.38 -8.93 -0.51
C GLY A 2 -5.69 -8.13 -0.59
N GLY A 3 -6.86 -8.73 -0.36
CA GLY A 3 -8.15 -8.10 -0.71
C GLY A 3 -8.50 -6.77 -0.02
N GLY A 4 -7.89 -6.44 1.13
CA GLY A 4 -8.19 -5.20 1.85
C GLY A 4 -7.81 -3.94 1.08
N ALA A 5 -6.56 -3.81 0.67
CA ALA A 5 -6.10 -2.60 -0.02
C ALA A 5 -6.82 -2.38 -1.38
N ASN A 6 -7.17 -3.47 -2.07
CA ASN A 6 -8.00 -3.43 -3.26
C ASN A 6 -9.39 -2.81 -3.01
N LEU A 7 -10.07 -3.24 -1.95
CA LEU A 7 -11.37 -2.68 -1.56
C LEU A 7 -11.26 -1.21 -1.16
N THR A 8 -10.15 -0.80 -0.54
CA THR A 8 -9.88 0.62 -0.23
C THR A 8 -9.72 1.44 -1.50
N CYS A 9 -8.90 0.96 -2.44
CA CYS A 9 -8.70 1.64 -3.72
C CYS A 9 -10.01 1.76 -4.49
N LEU A 10 -10.81 0.69 -4.54
CA LEU A 10 -12.12 0.71 -5.17
C LEU A 10 -13.08 1.69 -4.47
N ALA A 11 -13.07 1.75 -3.14
CA ALA A 11 -13.87 2.70 -2.39
C ALA A 11 -13.44 4.14 -2.69
N ALA A 12 -12.13 4.42 -2.72
CA ALA A 12 -11.60 5.75 -3.05
C ALA A 12 -12.05 6.20 -4.46
N LEU A 13 -11.89 5.33 -5.46
CA LEU A 13 -12.33 5.58 -6.84
C LEU A 13 -13.83 5.84 -6.93
N LYS A 14 -14.65 5.02 -6.26
CA LYS A 14 -16.10 5.19 -6.21
C LYS A 14 -16.55 6.47 -5.51
N ASN A 15 -15.72 7.05 -4.64
CA ASN A 15 -15.97 8.32 -3.97
C ASN A 15 -15.39 9.53 -4.73
N GLY A 16 -14.89 9.33 -5.95
CA GLY A 16 -14.43 10.42 -6.82
C GLY A 16 -12.93 10.71 -6.76
N ALA A 17 -12.12 9.83 -6.15
CA ALA A 17 -10.67 9.91 -6.31
C ALA A 17 -10.30 9.75 -7.79
N GLY A 18 -9.50 10.65 -8.33
CA GLY A 18 -9.06 10.58 -9.73
C GLY A 18 -8.02 9.47 -9.99
N LEU A 19 -7.32 9.03 -8.94
CA LEU A 19 -6.31 7.99 -9.01
C LEU A 19 -6.28 7.19 -7.70
N ALA A 20 -6.22 5.87 -7.81
CA ALA A 20 -5.94 5.00 -6.68
C ALA A 20 -4.78 4.08 -7.03
N ARG A 21 -3.81 4.00 -6.12
CA ARG A 21 -2.63 3.13 -6.26
C ARG A 21 -2.57 2.21 -5.06
N ASP A 22 -2.45 0.92 -5.38
CA ASP A 22 -2.33 -0.15 -4.42
C ASP A 22 -0.89 -0.65 -4.34
N VAL A 23 -0.40 -0.92 -3.13
CA VAL A 23 1.00 -1.32 -2.90
C VAL A 23 1.04 -2.63 -2.12
N TYR A 24 1.61 -3.68 -2.73
CA TYR A 24 1.71 -5.01 -2.14
C TYR A 24 3.13 -5.59 -2.17
N PRO A 25 3.42 -6.58 -1.30
CA PRO A 25 4.61 -7.41 -1.45
C PRO A 25 4.56 -8.23 -2.76
N THR A 26 5.72 -8.47 -3.35
CA THR A 26 5.96 -9.07 -4.66
C THR A 26 5.26 -10.43 -4.86
N ASN A 27 5.19 -11.31 -3.84
CA ASN A 27 4.54 -12.62 -4.02
C ASN A 27 3.00 -12.52 -4.14
N PHE A 28 2.40 -11.38 -3.81
CA PHE A 28 0.97 -11.13 -4.02
C PHE A 28 0.68 -10.50 -5.39
N PHE A 29 1.71 -10.16 -6.18
CA PHE A 29 1.56 -9.54 -7.50
C PHE A 29 1.32 -10.54 -8.63
N THR A 30 1.71 -11.80 -8.45
CA THR A 30 1.66 -12.82 -9.52
C THR A 30 0.24 -13.11 -10.02
N ALA A 31 -0.78 -12.75 -9.24
CA ALA A 31 -2.13 -12.55 -9.72
C ALA A 31 -2.78 -11.39 -8.94
N PRO A 32 -3.30 -10.34 -9.61
CA PRO A 32 -4.16 -9.37 -8.93
C PRO A 32 -5.28 -10.12 -8.20
N PRO A 33 -5.72 -9.67 -7.01
CA PRO A 33 -6.83 -10.29 -6.32
C PRO A 33 -8.04 -10.46 -7.26
N PRO A 34 -8.73 -11.60 -7.22
CA PRO A 34 -9.86 -11.86 -8.11
C PRO A 34 -10.91 -10.77 -7.94
N GLY A 35 -11.30 -10.13 -9.05
CA GLY A 35 -12.23 -9.01 -9.05
C GLY A 35 -11.60 -7.63 -8.85
N GLN A 36 -10.26 -7.52 -8.86
CA GLN A 36 -9.58 -6.23 -8.91
C GLN A 36 -10.06 -5.42 -10.12
N ALA A 37 -10.51 -4.20 -9.85
CA ALA A 37 -10.90 -3.27 -10.90
C ALA A 37 -9.68 -2.82 -11.72
N PRO A 38 -9.76 -2.81 -13.06
CA PRO A 38 -8.63 -2.50 -13.93
C PRO A 38 -8.11 -1.06 -13.77
N GLU A 39 -8.93 -0.16 -13.24
CA GLU A 39 -8.56 1.22 -12.92
C GLU A 39 -7.63 1.37 -11.71
N ILE A 40 -7.46 0.32 -10.89
CA ILE A 40 -6.53 0.33 -9.75
C ILE A 40 -5.11 0.05 -10.25
N MET A 41 -4.20 1.01 -10.07
CA MET A 41 -2.80 0.81 -10.38
C MET A 41 -2.08 0.07 -9.25
N THR A 42 -1.51 -1.09 -9.52
CA THR A 42 -0.76 -1.85 -8.51
C THR A 42 0.74 -1.66 -8.70
N VAL A 43 1.45 -1.46 -7.60
CA VAL A 43 2.90 -1.33 -7.55
C VAL A 43 3.47 -2.20 -6.43
N THR A 44 4.67 -2.73 -6.61
CA THR A 44 5.37 -3.51 -5.58
C THR A 44 6.80 -3.03 -5.43
N PRO A 45 7.34 -2.91 -4.21
CA PRO A 45 8.78 -2.72 -4.02
C PRO A 45 9.55 -3.92 -4.55
N HIS A 46 10.79 -3.67 -4.97
CA HIS A 46 11.76 -4.74 -5.18
C HIS A 46 12.08 -5.38 -3.81
N ASN A 47 12.22 -6.71 -3.79
CA ASN A 47 12.63 -7.48 -2.60
C ASN A 47 11.66 -7.52 -1.40
N ALA A 48 10.36 -7.29 -1.61
CA ALA A 48 9.35 -7.50 -0.57
C ALA A 48 8.58 -8.81 -0.84
N PRO A 49 9.12 -10.02 -0.59
CA PRO A 49 8.45 -11.26 -0.97
C PRO A 49 7.12 -11.45 -0.23
N GLU A 50 7.09 -11.31 1.10
CA GLU A 50 5.91 -11.68 1.91
C GLU A 50 5.36 -10.55 2.80
N PHE A 51 6.21 -9.64 3.28
CA PHE A 51 5.81 -8.55 4.16
C PHE A 51 6.73 -7.33 3.94
N PHE A 52 6.24 -6.16 4.34
CA PHE A 52 7.05 -4.95 4.33
C PHE A 52 7.95 -4.91 5.56
N THR A 53 9.24 -4.63 5.36
CA THR A 53 10.24 -4.30 6.38
C THR A 53 10.65 -2.84 6.22
N GLU A 54 11.46 -2.34 7.16
CA GLU A 54 11.98 -0.96 7.17
C GLU A 54 12.71 -0.59 5.86
N GLU A 55 13.37 -1.56 5.21
CA GLU A 55 14.07 -1.38 3.93
C GLU A 55 13.15 -0.92 2.78
N HIS A 56 11.84 -1.13 2.89
CA HIS A 56 10.87 -0.73 1.87
C HIS A 56 10.21 0.62 2.18
N ALA A 57 10.50 1.25 3.33
CA ALA A 57 9.85 2.48 3.73
C ALA A 57 10.15 3.64 2.76
N GLU A 58 11.42 3.82 2.38
CA GLU A 58 11.83 4.87 1.43
C GLU A 58 11.09 4.77 0.08
N PHE A 59 10.90 3.55 -0.42
CA PHE A 59 10.12 3.32 -1.64
C PHE A 59 8.67 3.79 -1.50
N VAL A 60 8.03 3.50 -0.36
CA VAL A 60 6.65 3.90 -0.10
C VAL A 60 6.55 5.40 0.21
N GLU A 61 7.57 6.00 0.82
CA GLU A 61 7.67 7.45 1.03
C GLU A 61 7.74 8.22 -0.30
N GLN A 62 8.62 7.80 -1.22
CA GLN A 62 8.71 8.39 -2.56
C GLN A 62 7.38 8.25 -3.34
N LEU A 63 6.66 7.15 -3.11
CA LEU A 63 5.30 7.03 -3.62
C LEU A 63 4.39 8.04 -2.92
N ALA A 64 4.38 8.10 -1.60
CA ALA A 64 3.51 9.02 -0.86
C ALA A 64 3.67 10.49 -1.23
N GLU A 65 4.89 10.96 -1.49
CA GLU A 65 5.19 12.37 -1.80
C GLU A 65 4.36 12.96 -2.95
N SER A 66 3.97 12.13 -3.92
CA SER A 66 3.19 12.59 -5.08
C SER A 66 1.69 12.29 -4.95
N ARG A 67 1.18 12.01 -3.75
CA ARG A 67 -0.23 11.68 -3.49
C ARG A 67 -0.82 12.59 -2.41
N GLU A 68 -2.10 12.88 -2.54
CA GLU A 68 -2.86 13.74 -1.63
C GLU A 68 -3.28 13.01 -0.34
N ALA A 69 -3.32 11.68 -0.36
CA ALA A 69 -3.65 10.86 0.80
C ALA A 69 -2.99 9.48 0.69
N VAL A 70 -2.60 8.93 1.85
CA VAL A 70 -2.02 7.59 1.97
C VAL A 70 -2.79 6.83 3.04
N VAL A 71 -3.31 5.66 2.68
CA VAL A 71 -3.98 4.76 3.63
C VAL A 71 -3.02 3.63 3.99
N LEU A 72 -2.66 3.54 5.27
CA LEU A 72 -1.86 2.46 5.84
C LEU A 72 -2.73 1.58 6.72
N GLY A 73 -2.64 0.26 6.59
CA GLY A 73 -3.15 -0.65 7.63
C GLY A 73 -3.74 -1.96 7.12
N TRP A 74 -4.46 -1.94 5.99
CA TRP A 74 -5.26 -3.10 5.62
C TRP A 74 -4.42 -4.22 5.00
N GLY A 75 -4.21 -5.29 5.76
CA GLY A 75 -3.46 -6.46 5.32
C GLY A 75 -1.95 -6.41 5.59
N LEU A 76 -1.45 -5.38 6.27
CA LEU A 76 -0.03 -5.27 6.67
C LEU A 76 0.43 -6.36 7.66
N GLY A 77 -0.52 -7.01 8.33
CA GLY A 77 -0.25 -8.03 9.34
C GLY A 77 0.28 -7.43 10.66
N VAL A 78 0.29 -8.25 11.71
CA VAL A 78 0.76 -7.85 13.06
C VAL A 78 2.11 -8.52 13.35
N HIS A 79 3.03 -8.43 12.39
CA HIS A 79 4.39 -8.96 12.56
C HIS A 79 5.32 -7.87 13.11
N SER A 80 6.22 -8.27 14.01
CA SER A 80 7.29 -7.40 14.51
C SER A 80 8.14 -6.80 13.39
N GLN A 81 8.24 -7.51 12.26
CA GLN A 81 8.96 -7.08 11.06
C GLN A 81 8.30 -5.89 10.34
N THR A 82 6.98 -5.74 10.42
CA THR A 82 6.23 -4.62 9.80
C THR A 82 6.21 -3.38 10.69
N ALA A 83 6.54 -3.51 11.98
CA ALA A 83 6.47 -2.41 12.93
C ALA A 83 7.46 -1.27 12.60
N GLY A 84 8.70 -1.60 12.22
CA GLY A 84 9.71 -0.62 11.83
C GLY A 84 9.29 0.17 10.59
N PHE A 85 8.76 -0.53 9.58
CA PHE A 85 8.19 0.07 8.38
C PHE A 85 7.07 1.09 8.67
N VAL A 86 6.08 0.72 9.49
CA VAL A 86 4.96 1.62 9.83
C VAL A 86 5.44 2.80 10.68
N GLN A 87 6.37 2.56 11.62
CA GLN A 87 6.93 3.63 12.45
C GLN A 87 7.74 4.63 11.65
N GLN A 88 8.46 4.19 10.61
CA GLN A 88 9.19 5.10 9.74
C GLN A 88 8.22 5.94 8.92
N LEU A 89 7.27 5.31 8.21
CA LEU A 89 6.28 6.01 7.40
C LEU A 89 5.46 7.03 8.19
N THR A 90 4.99 6.68 9.38
CA THR A 90 4.17 7.59 10.20
C THR A 90 4.93 8.81 10.73
N LYS A 91 6.28 8.80 10.73
CA LYS A 91 7.09 9.98 11.06
C LYS A 91 7.22 10.96 9.89
N HIS A 92 7.12 10.46 8.66
CA HIS A 92 7.40 11.23 7.44
C HIS A 92 6.14 11.60 6.66
N LEU A 93 5.01 10.92 6.91
CA LEU A 93 3.72 11.25 6.32
C LEU A 93 3.03 12.36 7.14
N GLU A 94 3.06 13.59 6.62
CA GLU A 94 2.28 14.70 7.16
C GLU A 94 0.89 14.73 6.51
N GLY A 95 -0.17 14.50 7.29
CA GLY A 95 -1.56 14.54 6.80
C GLY A 95 -2.58 14.00 7.82
N PRO A 96 -3.90 14.20 7.60
CA PRO A 96 -4.92 13.60 8.45
C PRO A 96 -4.91 12.06 8.31
N PHE A 97 -4.77 11.38 9.44
CA PHE A 97 -4.86 9.91 9.55
C PHE A 97 -6.31 9.42 9.58
#